data_AF-A0A292ZNK0-F1
#
_entry.id   AF-A0A292ZNK0-F1
#
_cell.length_a   1.000
_cell.length_b   1.000
_cell.length_c   1.000
_cell.angle_alpha   90.00
_cell.angle_beta   90.00
_cell.angle_gamma   90.00
#
_symmetry.space_group_name_H-M   'P 1'
#
loop_
_entity.id
_entity.type
_entity.pdbx_description
1 polymer ?
#
loop_
_entity_poly.entity_id
_entity_poly.type
_entity_poly.pdbx_seq_one_letter_code
_entity_poly.pdbx_strand_id
1 'polypeptide(L)'
;MEIHAMLNQFQRICAQTYDGGDFAHVENLDEAGACGDTLFAFLMIELSSPEDCDSRDEAVRRLEVAIDNVKAVIAVLKSSESH
;
A
#
# COMPACT_ATOMS: atom_id res chain seq x y z
N MET A 1 -10.88 21.81 -11.98
CA MET A 1 -9.64 21.67 -11.21
C MET A 1 -9.74 20.33 -10.52
N GLU A 2 -9.10 19.31 -11.07
CA GLU A 2 -8.98 18.04 -10.39
C GLU A 2 -8.07 18.27 -9.19
N ILE A 3 -8.59 18.00 -7.99
CA ILE A 3 -7.76 18.03 -6.78
C ILE A 3 -7.06 16.68 -6.77
N HIS A 4 -5.89 16.61 -7.40
CA HIS A 4 -5.00 15.46 -7.24
C HIS A 4 -4.60 15.43 -5.77
N ALA A 5 -5.06 14.41 -5.04
CA ALA A 5 -4.77 14.29 -3.62
C ALA A 5 -3.26 13.99 -3.46
N MET A 6 -2.51 15.02 -3.07
CA MET A 6 -1.07 14.91 -2.78
C MET A 6 -0.84 13.86 -1.70
N LEU A 7 0.26 13.11 -1.84
CA LEU A 7 0.60 12.08 -0.86
C LEU A 7 0.76 12.65 0.54
N ASN A 8 0.19 11.99 1.54
CA ASN A 8 0.47 12.24 2.95
C ASN A 8 1.86 11.68 3.34
N GLN A 9 2.26 11.89 4.59
CA GLN A 9 3.59 11.46 5.05
C GLN A 9 3.80 9.93 4.93
N PHE A 10 2.80 9.12 5.25
CA PHE A 10 2.93 7.66 5.23
C PHE A 10 2.99 7.12 3.79
N GLN A 11 2.18 7.69 2.90
CA GLN A 11 2.21 7.40 1.48
C GLN A 11 3.56 7.79 0.83
N ARG A 12 4.15 8.92 1.21
CA ARG A 12 5.50 9.29 0.75
C ARG A 12 6.57 8.30 1.22
N ILE A 13 6.49 7.85 2.47
CA ILE A 13 7.41 6.83 2.99
C ILE A 13 7.26 5.53 2.20
N CYS A 14 6.02 5.11 1.89
CA CYS A 14 5.75 3.94 1.07
C CYS A 14 6.37 4.10 -0.33
N ALA A 15 6.10 5.19 -1.04
CA ALA A 15 6.66 5.49 -2.36
C ALA A 15 8.20 5.48 -2.39
N GLN A 16 8.84 6.01 -1.34
CA GLN A 16 10.30 6.05 -1.23
C GLN A 16 10.95 4.70 -0.90
N THR A 17 10.18 3.73 -0.39
CA THR A 17 10.72 2.48 0.15
C THR A 17 10.31 1.26 -0.68
N TYR A 18 9.08 1.26 -1.22
CA TYR A 18 8.53 0.15 -1.99
C TYR A 18 9.37 -0.11 -3.23
N ASP A 19 9.63 -1.40 -3.49
CA ASP A 19 10.46 -1.88 -4.60
C ASP A 19 11.82 -1.16 -4.73
N GLY A 20 12.48 -0.90 -3.59
CA GLY A 20 13.77 -0.21 -3.58
C GLY A 20 13.70 1.29 -3.90
N GLY A 21 12.49 1.87 -3.92
CA GLY A 21 12.28 3.29 -4.19
C GLY A 21 11.95 3.61 -5.65
N ASP A 22 11.61 2.62 -6.47
CA ASP A 22 11.24 2.81 -7.88
C ASP A 22 10.05 3.77 -8.06
N PHE A 23 9.21 3.91 -7.03
CA PHE A 23 8.04 4.79 -7.02
C PHE A 23 8.28 6.13 -6.30
N ALA A 24 9.52 6.47 -5.93
CA ALA A 24 9.84 7.70 -5.19
C ALA A 24 9.48 8.99 -5.94
N HIS A 25 9.21 8.90 -7.25
CA HIS A 25 8.81 9.99 -8.13
C HIS A 25 7.29 10.26 -8.13
N VAL A 26 6.48 9.39 -7.50
CA VAL A 26 5.02 9.54 -7.44
C VAL A 26 4.64 10.62 -6.42
N GLU A 27 3.82 11.58 -6.84
CA GLU A 27 3.49 12.77 -6.02
C GLU A 27 2.04 12.80 -5.52
N ASN A 28 1.14 12.03 -6.13
CA ASN A 28 -0.29 12.01 -5.80
C ASN A 28 -0.92 10.62 -6.03
N LEU A 29 -2.15 10.45 -5.52
CA LEU A 29 -2.87 9.18 -5.60
C LEU A 29 -3.28 8.77 -7.02
N ASP A 30 -3.48 9.72 -7.93
CA ASP A 30 -3.86 9.41 -9.32
C ASP A 30 -2.67 8.79 -10.07
N GLU A 31 -1.47 9.34 -9.89
CA GLU A 31 -0.22 8.74 -10.38
C GLU A 31 0.02 7.36 -9.77
N ALA A 32 -0.20 7.21 -8.47
CA ALA A 32 -0.09 5.91 -7.80
C ALA A 32 -1.07 4.87 -8.39
N GLY A 33 -2.29 5.27 -8.73
CA GLY A 33 -3.27 4.41 -9.40
C GLY A 33 -2.93 4.10 -10.86
N ALA A 34 -2.23 5.00 -11.55
CA ALA A 34 -1.88 4.88 -12.96
C ALA A 34 -0.54 4.15 -13.22
N CYS A 35 0.28 3.90 -12.20
CA CYS A 35 1.62 3.31 -12.35
C CYS A 35 1.63 1.83 -12.78
N GLY A 36 0.48 1.15 -12.75
CA GLY A 36 0.32 -0.23 -13.21
C GLY A 36 0.70 -1.31 -12.19
N ASP A 37 1.30 -0.95 -11.05
CA ASP A 37 1.51 -1.86 -9.92
C ASP A 37 0.31 -1.79 -8.97
N THR A 38 -0.49 -2.86 -8.96
CA THR A 38 -1.71 -2.94 -8.14
C THR A 38 -1.43 -3.15 -6.66
N LEU A 39 -0.28 -3.72 -6.29
CA LEU A 39 0.11 -3.86 -4.88
C LEU A 39 0.56 -2.51 -4.33
N PHE A 40 1.36 -1.76 -5.09
CA PHE A 40 1.70 -0.39 -4.75
C PHE A 40 0.44 0.47 -4.60
N ALA A 41 -0.44 0.49 -5.59
CA ALA A 41 -1.68 1.25 -5.54
C ALA A 41 -2.54 0.88 -4.31
N PHE A 42 -2.63 -0.40 -3.97
CA PHE A 42 -3.31 -0.87 -2.76
C PHE A 42 -2.68 -0.29 -1.48
N LEU A 43 -1.35 -0.37 -1.33
CA LEU A 43 -0.66 0.18 -0.16
C LEU A 43 -0.88 1.70 -0.03
N MET A 44 -0.93 2.41 -1.15
CA MET A 44 -1.18 3.85 -1.17
C MET A 44 -2.59 4.21 -0.71
N ILE A 45 -3.59 3.37 -1.02
CA ILE A 45 -4.96 3.51 -0.53
C ILE A 45 -5.02 3.22 0.97
N GLU A 46 -4.44 2.11 1.44
CA GLU A 46 -4.42 1.72 2.85
C GLU A 46 -3.82 2.80 3.77
N LEU A 47 -2.82 3.53 3.27
CA LEU A 47 -2.15 4.60 4.00
C LEU A 47 -2.83 5.97 3.85
N SER A 48 -3.96 6.04 3.16
CA SER A 48 -4.65 7.30 2.88
C SER A 48 -5.46 7.79 4.07
N SER A 49 -5.52 9.12 4.26
CA SER A 49 -6.34 9.71 5.32
C SER A 49 -7.85 9.46 5.17
N PRO A 50 -8.43 9.35 3.95
CA PRO A 50 -9.80 8.89 3.77
C PRO A 50 -10.09 7.48 4.29
N GLU A 51 -9.07 6.64 4.44
CA GLU A 51 -9.17 5.31 5.07
C GLU A 51 -8.95 5.37 6.60
N ASP A 52 -9.19 6.54 7.21
CA ASP A 52 -8.93 6.82 8.63
C ASP A 52 -7.49 6.50 9.09
N CYS A 53 -6.53 6.50 8.15
CA CYS A 53 -5.10 6.33 8.44
C CYS A 53 -4.45 7.69 8.78
N ASP A 54 -4.67 8.15 10.02
CA ASP A 54 -4.22 9.47 10.50
C ASP A 54 -3.02 9.43 11.46
N SER A 55 -2.60 8.23 11.87
CA SER A 55 -1.53 8.02 12.84
C SER A 55 -0.54 6.96 12.39
N ARG A 56 0.67 7.01 12.95
CA ARG A 56 1.69 6.00 12.68
C ARG A 56 1.24 4.62 13.13
N ASP A 57 0.59 4.53 14.29
CA ASP A 57 0.15 3.26 14.87
C ASP A 57 -0.94 2.63 13.98
N GLU A 58 -1.87 3.43 13.46
CA GLU A 58 -2.88 2.93 12.51
C GLU A 58 -2.25 2.54 11.17
N ALA A 59 -1.33 3.34 10.63
CA ALA A 59 -0.60 3.00 9.40
C ALA A 59 0.11 1.64 9.53
N VAL A 60 0.81 1.41 10.65
CA VAL A 60 1.47 0.12 10.92
C VAL A 60 0.44 -1.00 11.06
N ARG A 61 -0.63 -0.79 11.83
CA ARG A 61 -1.69 -1.79 12.03
C ARG A 61 -2.32 -2.23 10.70
N ARG A 62 -2.62 -1.30 9.79
CA ARG A 62 -3.20 -1.61 8.48
C ARG A 62 -2.25 -2.43 7.61
N LEU A 63 -0.96 -2.10 7.61
CA LEU A 63 0.06 -2.87 6.90
C LEU A 63 0.26 -4.28 7.50
N GLU A 64 0.24 -4.42 8.83
CA GLU A 64 0.31 -5.71 9.50
C GLU A 64 -0.89 -6.60 9.13
N VAL A 65 -2.11 -6.03 9.10
CA VAL A 65 -3.32 -6.73 8.65
C VAL A 65 -3.19 -7.19 7.20
N ALA A 66 -2.70 -6.34 6.30
CA ALA A 66 -2.47 -6.71 4.91
C ALA A 66 -1.45 -7.86 4.79
N ILE A 67 -0.36 -7.80 5.55
CA ILE A 67 0.66 -8.86 5.62
C ILE A 67 0.06 -10.17 6.11
N ASP A 68 -0.74 -10.14 7.18
CA ASP A 68 -1.35 -11.33 7.77
C ASP A 68 -2.36 -11.98 6.81
N ASN A 69 -3.15 -11.18 6.09
CA ASN A 69 -4.04 -11.66 5.03
C ASN A 69 -3.25 -12.37 3.91
N VAL A 70 -2.16 -11.78 3.43
CA VAL A 70 -1.29 -12.40 2.40
C VAL A 70 -0.67 -13.70 2.92
N LYS A 71 -0.16 -13.70 4.16
CA LYS A 71 0.40 -14.91 4.79
C LYS A 71 -0.63 -16.02 4.92
N ALA A 72 -1.87 -15.69 5.28
CA ALA A 72 -2.96 -16.67 5.39
C ALA A 72 -3.23 -17.36 4.04
N VAL A 73 -3.28 -16.60 2.94
CA VAL A 73 -3.44 -17.15 1.59
C VAL A 73 -2.25 -18.06 1.22
N ILE A 74 -1.02 -17.62 1.48
CA ILE A 74 0.19 -18.41 1.23
C ILE A 74 0.16 -19.74 2.01
N ALA A 75 -0.29 -19.71 3.27
CA ALA A 75 -0.38 -20.92 4.10
C ALA A 75 -1.34 -21.95 3.51
N VAL A 76 -2.49 -21.51 2.99
CA VAL A 76 -3.46 -22.37 2.31
C VAL A 76 -2.90 -22.90 0.98
N LEU A 77 -2.24 -22.06 0.18
CA LEU A 77 -1.63 -22.51 -1.07
C LEU A 77 -0.57 -23.60 -0.83
N LYS A 78 0.30 -23.40 0.17
CA LYS A 78 1.33 -24.38 0.53
C LYS A 78 0.76 -25.71 1.04
N SER A 79 -0.40 -25.70 1.70
CA SER A 79 -1.05 -26.94 2.14
C SER A 79 -1.83 -27.62 1.02
N SER A 80 -2.28 -26.87 0.01
CA SER A 80 -3.03 -27.40 -1.13
C SER A 80 -2.19 -28.19 -2.16
N GLU A 81 -0.86 -28.03 -2.18
CA GLU A 81 0.07 -28.77 -3.07
C GLU A 81 0.30 -30.25 -2.66
N SER A 82 -0.50 -30.80 -1.73
CA SER A 82 -0.36 -32.19 -1.25
C SER A 82 -1.26 -33.22 -1.96
N HIS A 83 -1.72 -32.96 -3.21
CA HIS A 83 -2.51 -33.92 -4.01
C HIS A 83 -1.82 -34.28 -5.33
#